data_AF-A0A1G2MYM2-F1
#
_entry.id   AF-A0A1G2MYM2-F1
#
_cell.length_a   1.000
_cell.length_b   1.000
_cell.length_c   1.000
_cell.angle_alpha   90.00
_cell.angle_beta   90.00
_cell.angle_gamma   90.00
#
_symmetry.space_group_name_H-M   'P 1'
#
loop_
_entity.id
_entity.type
_entity.pdbx_description
1 polymer ?
#
loop_
_entity_poly.entity_id
_entity_poly.type
_entity_poly.pdbx_seq_one_letter_code
_entity_poly.pdbx_strand_id
1 'polypeptide(L)'
;MSEELWRQFIQKARESYYKIGAIPCPAFDGELVYFNKYGWNHIIRKKGKVRHREEQIRRILLIPYLAEIIKTSIHWKDHRTGKENSEFWSFSKKFNDKTITVVVRRDMTRKYFFSVMDARNTKGPY
;
A
#
# COMPACT_ATOMS: atom_id res chain seq x y z
N MET A 1 13.51 15.82 12.79
CA MET A 1 14.33 14.59 12.66
C MET A 1 15.58 14.91 11.86
N SER A 2 16.76 14.50 12.31
CA SER A 2 18.01 14.71 11.57
C SER A 2 18.04 13.87 10.29
N GLU A 3 18.94 14.21 9.35
CA GLU A 3 19.11 13.43 8.10
C GLU A 3 19.53 11.98 8.36
N GLU A 4 20.36 11.75 9.38
CA GLU A 4 20.80 10.41 9.75
C GLU A 4 19.64 9.57 10.28
N LEU A 5 18.85 10.13 11.21
CA LEU A 5 17.65 9.47 11.72
C LEU A 5 16.62 9.22 10.61
N TRP A 6 16.51 10.13 9.64
CA TRP A 6 15.66 9.95 8.45
C TRP A 6 16.11 8.78 7.59
N ARG A 7 17.42 8.64 7.31
CA ARG A 7 17.97 7.52 6.54
C ARG A 7 17.73 6.19 7.24
N GLN A 8 18.00 6.11 8.53
CA GLN A 8 17.76 4.92 9.34
C GLN A 8 16.28 4.53 9.38
N PHE A 9 15.39 5.51 9.54
CA PHE A 9 13.94 5.29 9.52
C PHE A 9 13.49 4.68 8.19
N ILE A 10 13.91 5.27 7.06
CA ILE A 10 13.58 4.79 5.72
C ILE A 10 14.15 3.40 5.46
N GLN A 11 15.38 3.12 5.91
CA GLN A 11 16.00 1.81 5.76
C GLN A 11 15.23 0.73 6.52
N LYS A 12 14.94 0.94 7.81
CA LYS A 12 14.17 -0.02 8.64
C LYS A 12 12.77 -0.28 8.09
N ALA A 13 12.11 0.78 7.61
CA ALA A 13 10.81 0.67 6.97
C ALA A 13 10.87 -0.13 5.67
N ARG A 14 11.91 0.08 4.86
CA ARG A 14 12.15 -0.66 3.63
C ARG A 14 12.37 -2.14 3.92
N GLU A 15 13.24 -2.47 4.86
CA GLU A 15 13.48 -3.85 5.29
C GLU A 15 12.19 -4.53 5.76
N SER A 16 11.39 -3.85 6.58
CA SER A 16 10.10 -4.36 7.06
C SER A 16 9.11 -4.61 5.93
N TYR A 17 9.05 -3.71 4.94
CA TYR A 17 8.22 -3.87 3.75
C TYR A 17 8.64 -5.07 2.90
N TYR A 18 9.94 -5.24 2.63
CA TYR A 18 10.42 -6.35 1.80
C TYR A 18 10.35 -7.71 2.51
N LYS A 19 10.43 -7.74 3.85
CA LYS A 19 10.19 -8.94 4.65
C LYS A 19 8.78 -9.53 4.46
N ILE A 20 7.81 -8.74 4.01
CA ILE A 20 6.46 -9.23 3.70
C ILE A 20 6.49 -10.21 2.52
N GLY A 21 7.35 -9.97 1.52
CA GLY A 21 7.53 -10.84 0.36
C GLY A 21 6.27 -10.93 -0.52
N ALA A 22 5.50 -11.99 -0.34
CA ALA A 22 4.24 -12.22 -1.06
C ALA A 22 3.22 -12.86 -0.12
N ILE A 23 1.94 -12.52 -0.33
CA ILE A 23 0.86 -12.94 0.55
C ILE A 23 -0.30 -13.50 -0.27
N PRO A 24 -0.86 -14.67 0.07
CA PRO A 24 -2.09 -15.16 -0.54
C PRO A 24 -3.27 -14.26 -0.14
N CYS A 25 -4.07 -13.88 -1.12
CA CYS A 25 -5.24 -13.02 -0.93
C CYS A 25 -6.52 -13.84 -1.20
N PRO A 26 -7.35 -14.12 -0.19
CA PRO A 26 -8.58 -14.89 -0.37
C PRO A 26 -9.53 -14.27 -1.40
N ALA A 27 -9.61 -12.95 -1.47
CA ALA A 27 -10.40 -12.27 -2.48
C ALA A 27 -9.95 -12.59 -3.92
N PHE A 28 -8.70 -13.00 -4.15
CA PHE A 28 -8.22 -13.41 -5.47
C PHE A 28 -8.07 -14.93 -5.58
N ASP A 29 -8.98 -15.68 -4.98
CA ASP A 29 -8.97 -17.15 -5.00
C ASP A 29 -7.64 -17.76 -4.51
N GLY A 30 -6.98 -17.08 -3.57
CA GLY A 30 -5.69 -17.49 -3.01
C GLY A 30 -4.46 -17.07 -3.82
N GLU A 31 -4.62 -16.35 -4.93
CA GLU A 31 -3.47 -15.79 -5.66
C GLU A 31 -2.59 -14.89 -4.79
N LEU A 32 -1.30 -14.84 -5.13
CA LEU A 32 -0.30 -14.06 -4.40
C LEU A 32 -0.32 -12.58 -4.78
N VAL A 33 -0.33 -11.72 -3.76
CA VAL A 33 -0.02 -10.29 -3.86
C VAL A 33 1.43 -10.07 -3.45
N TYR A 34 2.25 -9.61 -4.40
CA TYR A 34 3.68 -9.40 -4.21
C TYR A 34 4.00 -7.98 -3.71
N PHE A 35 4.97 -7.88 -2.80
CA PHE A 35 5.50 -6.62 -2.27
C PHE A 35 6.87 -6.36 -2.89
N ASN A 36 6.93 -5.41 -3.83
CA ASN A 36 8.11 -5.18 -4.66
C ASN A 36 8.56 -3.71 -4.68
N LYS A 37 9.58 -3.41 -5.48
CA LYS A 37 10.13 -2.05 -5.65
C LYS A 37 9.11 -1.02 -6.11
N TYR A 38 8.12 -1.40 -6.92
CA TYR A 38 7.12 -0.47 -7.44
C TYR A 38 6.18 0.00 -6.33
N GLY A 39 5.70 -0.92 -5.50
CA GLY A 39 4.89 -0.59 -4.32
C GLY A 39 5.64 0.26 -3.30
N TRP A 40 6.90 -0.08 -3.00
CA TRP A 40 7.75 0.75 -2.14
C TRP A 40 7.94 2.17 -2.71
N ASN A 41 8.28 2.27 -3.99
CA ASN A 41 8.44 3.56 -4.65
C ASN A 41 7.15 4.39 -4.61
N HIS A 42 5.98 3.77 -4.61
CA HIS A 42 4.71 4.47 -4.53
C HIS A 42 4.38 4.99 -3.12
N ILE A 43 4.93 4.35 -2.07
CA ILE A 43 4.93 4.88 -0.69
C ILE A 43 5.78 6.15 -0.63
N ILE A 44 6.93 6.18 -1.31
CA ILE A 44 7.91 7.29 -1.26
C ILE A 44 7.60 8.41 -2.25
N ARG A 45 7.01 8.09 -3.41
CA ARG A 45 6.84 9.00 -4.55
C ARG A 45 5.39 9.03 -5.05
N LYS A 46 4.99 10.14 -5.65
CA LYS A 46 3.73 10.33 -6.38
C LYS A 46 4.03 10.94 -7.74
N LYS A 47 3.55 10.35 -8.84
CA LYS A 47 3.69 10.92 -10.19
C LYS A 47 5.13 11.39 -10.49
N GLY A 48 6.12 10.53 -10.19
CA GLY A 48 7.55 10.83 -10.39
C GLY A 48 8.22 11.71 -9.32
N LYS A 49 7.47 12.46 -8.51
CA LYS A 49 8.00 13.35 -7.47
C LYS A 49 8.10 12.66 -6.11
N VAL A 50 9.12 12.99 -5.33
CA VAL A 50 9.25 12.53 -3.93
C VAL A 50 8.12 13.17 -3.11
N ARG A 51 7.46 12.38 -2.28
CA ARG A 51 6.41 12.89 -1.37
C ARG A 51 7.04 13.69 -0.23
N HIS A 52 6.28 14.58 0.37
CA HIS A 52 6.70 15.23 1.61
C HIS A 52 6.98 14.18 2.70
N ARG A 53 7.97 14.46 3.57
CA ARG A 53 8.40 13.53 4.63
C ARG A 53 7.25 13.07 5.52
N GLU A 54 6.34 13.98 5.89
CA GLU A 54 5.15 13.67 6.68
C GLU A 54 4.23 12.65 6.01
N GLU A 55 3.99 12.80 4.69
CA GLU A 55 3.18 11.83 3.95
C GLU A 55 3.88 10.46 3.87
N GLN A 56 5.20 10.45 3.69
CA GLN A 56 5.99 9.22 3.69
C GLN A 56 5.93 8.52 5.06
N ILE A 57 6.18 9.24 6.16
CA ILE A 57 6.09 8.72 7.54
C ILE A 57 4.71 8.11 7.75
N ARG A 58 3.64 8.87 7.45
CA ARG A 58 2.27 8.39 7.64
C ARG A 58 2.03 7.09 6.88
N ARG A 59 2.42 6.97 5.61
CA ARG A 59 2.23 5.73 4.83
C ARG A 59 3.11 4.59 5.30
N ILE A 60 4.35 4.87 5.72
CA ILE A 60 5.28 3.89 6.28
C ILE A 60 4.72 3.27 7.56
N LEU A 61 4.13 4.08 8.44
CA LEU A 61 3.50 3.60 9.67
C LEU A 61 2.29 2.68 9.40
N LEU A 62 1.78 2.62 8.16
CA LEU A 62 0.72 1.69 7.77
C LEU A 62 1.25 0.34 7.27
N ILE A 63 2.56 0.18 7.07
CA ILE A 63 3.18 -1.07 6.59
C ILE A 63 2.82 -2.29 7.46
N PRO A 64 2.84 -2.21 8.81
CA PRO A 64 2.50 -3.35 9.66
C PRO A 64 1.10 -3.94 9.41
N TYR A 65 0.15 -3.14 8.93
CA TYR A 65 -1.23 -3.55 8.71
C TYR A 65 -1.46 -4.22 7.34
N LEU A 66 -0.52 -4.05 6.39
CA LEU A 66 -0.72 -4.49 5.00
C LEU A 66 -0.99 -5.99 4.90
N ALA A 67 -0.21 -6.78 5.65
CA ALA A 67 -0.30 -8.23 5.61
C ALA A 67 -1.66 -8.71 6.12
N GLU A 68 -2.12 -8.16 7.24
CA GLU A 68 -3.41 -8.52 7.82
C GLU A 68 -4.57 -8.16 6.89
N ILE A 69 -4.55 -6.95 6.32
CA ILE A 69 -5.61 -6.50 5.41
C ILE A 69 -5.71 -7.44 4.21
N ILE A 70 -4.60 -7.77 3.56
CA ILE A 70 -4.63 -8.66 2.38
C ILE A 70 -5.03 -10.09 2.76
N LYS A 71 -4.47 -10.66 3.84
CA LYS A 71 -4.75 -12.05 4.25
C LYS A 71 -6.18 -12.30 4.69
N THR A 72 -6.85 -11.29 5.24
CA THR A 72 -8.19 -11.44 5.82
C THR A 72 -9.31 -10.91 4.92
N SER A 73 -8.97 -10.26 3.80
CA SER A 73 -9.98 -9.72 2.88
C SER A 73 -10.53 -10.81 1.96
N ILE A 74 -11.84 -11.04 2.06
CA ILE A 74 -12.58 -11.95 1.16
C ILE A 74 -13.20 -11.22 -0.05
N HIS A 75 -13.37 -9.90 0.04
CA HIS A 75 -13.89 -9.05 -1.03
C HIS A 75 -13.07 -7.77 -1.14
N TRP A 76 -12.97 -7.22 -2.35
CA TRP A 76 -12.48 -5.86 -2.57
C TRP A 76 -13.63 -4.85 -2.45
N LYS A 77 -13.31 -3.64 -1.99
CA LYS A 77 -14.25 -2.53 -1.85
C LYS A 77 -14.54 -1.84 -3.17
N ASP A 78 -13.51 -1.70 -4.00
CA ASP A 78 -13.59 -1.01 -5.30
C ASP A 78 -12.65 -1.70 -6.28
N HIS A 79 -13.03 -1.70 -7.57
CA HIS A 79 -12.25 -2.21 -8.68
C HIS A 79 -12.33 -1.23 -9.85
N ARG A 80 -11.18 -0.92 -10.45
CA ARG A 80 -11.12 -0.06 -11.63
C ARG A 80 -10.03 -0.50 -12.60
N THR A 81 -10.30 -0.28 -13.88
CA THR A 81 -9.31 -0.44 -14.95
C THR A 81 -8.61 0.89 -15.20
N GLY A 82 -7.28 0.87 -15.25
CA GLY A 82 -6.44 2.00 -15.62
C GLY A 82 -5.97 1.94 -17.06
N LYS A 83 -4.94 2.72 -17.38
CA LYS A 83 -4.30 2.68 -18.70
C LYS A 83 -3.62 1.32 -18.94
N GLU A 84 -3.44 0.96 -20.20
CA GLU A 84 -2.68 -0.23 -20.62
C GLU A 84 -3.21 -1.54 -19.98
N ASN A 85 -4.53 -1.65 -19.80
CA ASN A 85 -5.19 -2.81 -19.18
C ASN A 85 -4.71 -3.13 -17.77
N SER A 86 -4.13 -2.16 -17.06
CA SER A 86 -3.83 -2.32 -15.65
C SER A 86 -5.12 -2.32 -14.82
N GLU A 87 -5.18 -3.14 -13.79
CA GLU A 87 -6.33 -3.19 -12.89
C GLU A 87 -5.93 -2.83 -11.48
N PHE A 88 -6.88 -2.25 -10.75
CA PHE A 88 -6.69 -1.80 -9.39
C PHE A 88 -7.85 -2.26 -8.52
N TRP A 89 -7.52 -2.89 -7.39
CA TRP A 89 -8.48 -3.25 -6.35
C TRP A 89 -8.14 -2.51 -5.06
N SER A 90 -9.15 -2.09 -4.32
CA SER A 90 -8.97 -1.54 -2.98
C SER A 90 -9.53 -2.45 -1.90
N PHE A 91 -8.80 -2.60 -0.80
CA PHE A 91 -9.17 -3.35 0.39
C PHE A 91 -9.15 -2.39 1.57
N SER A 92 -10.28 -2.21 2.25
CA SER A 92 -10.37 -1.32 3.41
C SER A 92 -10.67 -2.11 4.66
N LYS A 93 -9.93 -1.86 5.74
CA LYS A 93 -10.20 -2.40 7.07
C LYS A 93 -10.13 -1.29 8.11
N LYS A 94 -11.05 -1.32 9.07
CA LYS A 94 -11.09 -0.37 10.18
C LYS A 94 -10.25 -0.89 11.34
N PHE A 95 -9.33 -0.06 11.82
CA PHE A 95 -8.53 -0.26 13.02
C PHE A 95 -8.81 0.91 13.95
N ASN A 96 -9.53 0.68 15.05
CA ASN A 96 -10.03 1.72 15.95
C ASN A 96 -10.80 2.83 15.19
N ASP A 97 -10.33 4.07 15.25
CA ASP A 97 -10.89 5.25 14.59
C ASP A 97 -10.38 5.45 13.16
N LYS A 98 -9.47 4.60 12.66
CA LYS A 98 -8.82 4.74 11.36
C LYS A 98 -9.24 3.66 10.40
N THR A 99 -9.65 4.04 9.19
CA THR A 99 -9.85 3.10 8.09
C THR A 99 -8.60 3.08 7.23
N ILE A 100 -7.91 1.95 7.15
CA ILE A 100 -6.74 1.75 6.29
C ILE A 100 -7.21 1.10 5.00
N THR A 101 -6.84 1.71 3.87
CA THR A 101 -7.11 1.22 2.52
C THR A 101 -5.80 0.81 1.85
N VAL A 102 -5.71 -0.44 1.45
CA VAL A 102 -4.63 -0.99 0.62
C VAL A 102 -5.11 -1.07 -0.81
N VAL A 103 -4.25 -0.67 -1.75
CA VAL A 103 -4.50 -0.79 -3.18
C VAL A 103 -3.57 -1.86 -3.75
N VAL A 104 -4.14 -2.83 -4.45
CA VAL A 104 -3.42 -3.82 -5.24
C VAL A 104 -3.57 -3.45 -6.70
N ARG A 105 -2.48 -3.58 -7.47
CA ARG A 105 -2.48 -3.42 -8.93
C ARG A 105 -2.14 -4.73 -9.60
N ARG A 106 -2.79 -5.04 -10.72
CA ARG A 106 -2.30 -6.04 -11.69
C ARG A 106 -1.62 -5.33 -12.85
N ASP A 107 -0.44 -5.82 -13.21
CA ASP A 107 0.25 -5.49 -14.46
C ASP A 107 0.52 -6.81 -15.17
N MET A 108 0.06 -6.93 -16.40
CA MET A 108 0.07 -8.15 -17.20
C MET A 108 -0.52 -9.38 -16.47
N THR A 109 0.29 -10.10 -15.70
CA THR A 109 -0.03 -11.42 -15.14
C THR A 109 -0.01 -11.50 -13.62
N ARG A 110 0.59 -10.53 -12.90
CA ARG A 110 0.77 -10.64 -11.44
C ARG A 110 0.14 -9.48 -10.70
N LYS A 111 -0.32 -9.76 -9.47
CA LYS A 111 -0.90 -8.78 -8.56
C LYS A 111 0.16 -8.30 -7.57
N TYR A 112 0.27 -7.01 -7.37
CA TYR A 112 1.26 -6.42 -6.47
C TYR A 112 0.62 -5.37 -5.58
N PHE A 113 1.16 -5.23 -4.38
CA PHE A 113 0.90 -4.05 -3.57
C PHE A 113 1.27 -2.80 -4.37
N PHE A 114 0.34 -1.86 -4.46
CA PHE A 114 0.51 -0.60 -5.17
C PHE A 114 0.56 0.60 -4.24
N SER A 115 -0.31 0.67 -3.22
CA SER A 115 -0.38 1.84 -2.34
C SER A 115 -1.11 1.54 -1.04
N VAL A 116 -0.90 2.36 -0.01
CA VAL A 116 -1.68 2.32 1.25
C VAL A 116 -2.02 3.72 1.73
N MET A 117 -3.24 3.92 2.23
CA MET A 117 -3.72 5.19 2.75
C MET A 117 -4.70 4.97 3.90
N ASP A 118 -4.64 5.80 4.93
CA ASP A 118 -5.74 5.95 5.88
C ASP A 118 -6.79 6.91 5.31
N ALA A 119 -8.06 6.67 5.64
CA ALA A 119 -9.13 7.61 5.36
C ALA A 119 -8.84 8.90 6.16
N ARG A 120 -8.76 10.03 5.46
CA ARG A 120 -8.83 11.32 6.15
C ARG A 120 -10.20 11.42 6.80
N ASN A 121 -10.27 11.75 8.08
CA ASN A 121 -11.41 12.53 8.56
C ASN A 121 -11.30 13.88 7.86
N THR A 122 -11.99 14.06 6.72
CA THR A 122 -12.51 15.35 6.20
C THR A 122 -13.05 15.18 4.79
N LYS A 123 -14.27 15.69 4.60
CA LYS A 123 -14.77 16.22 3.31
C LYS A 123 -13.63 17.00 2.63
N GLY A 124 -13.27 16.66 1.40
CA GLY A 124 -12.25 17.38 0.64
C GLY A 124 -12.08 16.80 -0.78
N PRO A 125 -11.81 17.66 -1.78
CA PRO A 125 -12.57 17.68 -3.01
C PRO A 125 -11.98 16.77 -4.08
N TYR A 126 -12.83 15.90 -4.61
CA TYR A 126 -12.85 15.55 -6.02
C TYR A 126 -14.28 15.80 -6.51
#